data_AF-A0A1V4UXW0-F1
#
_entry.id   AF-A0A1V4UXW0-F1
#
_cell.length_a   1.000
_cell.length_b   1.000
_cell.length_c   1.000
_cell.angle_alpha   90.00
_cell.angle_beta   90.00
_cell.angle_gamma   90.00
#
_symmetry.space_group_name_H-M   'P 1'
#
loop_
_entity.id
_entity.type
_entity.pdbx_description
1 polymer ?
#
loop_
_entity_poly.entity_id
_entity_poly.type
_entity_poly.pdbx_seq_one_letter_code
_entity_poly.pdbx_strand_id
1 'polypeptide(L)'
;MEQMRWDMMKTHTIQDEWMDLTHELEACFSGIETKSAARELQARVEEALRMDPPPAVASRLDLLLLDVVEKGRESSCTNTRCPHYGKKCKMR
;
A
#
# COMPACT_ATOMS: atom_id res chain seq x y z
N MET A 1 -23.99 33.02 4.47
CA MET A 1 -23.43 32.24 3.35
C MET A 1 -21.89 32.15 3.41
N GLU A 2 -21.24 32.45 4.53
CA GLU A 2 -19.78 32.46 4.64
C GLU A 2 -19.18 31.16 5.21
N GLN A 3 -19.98 30.32 5.87
CA GLN A 3 -19.51 29.07 6.47
C GLN A 3 -19.07 28.03 5.42
N MET A 4 -19.75 27.97 4.27
CA MET A 4 -19.49 26.98 3.21
C MET A 4 -18.14 27.16 2.52
N ARG A 5 -17.60 28.39 2.54
CA ARG A 5 -16.33 28.72 1.84
C ARG A 5 -15.11 28.23 2.61
N TRP A 6 -15.21 28.10 3.94
CA TRP A 6 -14.13 27.58 4.79
C TRP A 6 -14.09 26.04 4.80
N ASP A 7 -15.25 25.38 4.71
CA ASP A 7 -15.34 23.92 4.59
C ASP A 7 -14.71 23.44 3.27
N MET A 8 -15.00 24.13 2.17
CA MET A 8 -14.50 23.78 0.83
C MET A 8 -12.98 23.93 0.67
N MET A 9 -12.34 24.82 1.46
CA MET A 9 -10.88 24.95 1.48
C MET A 9 -10.20 23.89 2.36
N LYS A 10 -10.85 23.45 3.44
CA LYS A 10 -10.30 22.40 4.33
C LYS A 10 -10.34 21.01 3.70
N THR A 11 -11.36 20.71 2.89
CA THR A 11 -11.46 19.43 2.19
C THR A 11 -10.38 19.28 1.13
N HIS A 12 -9.92 20.39 0.53
CA HIS A 12 -8.82 20.38 -0.43
C HIS A 12 -7.49 20.01 0.22
N THR A 13 -7.17 20.55 1.40
CA THR A 13 -5.92 20.23 2.10
C THR A 13 -5.82 18.75 2.47
N ILE A 14 -6.89 18.16 3.02
CA ILE A 14 -6.84 16.76 3.46
C ILE A 14 -6.69 15.82 2.26
N GLN A 15 -7.37 16.10 1.14
CA GLN A 15 -7.20 15.30 -0.07
C GLN A 15 -5.80 15.44 -0.67
N ASP A 16 -5.22 16.65 -0.65
CA ASP A 16 -3.86 16.91 -1.14
C ASP A 16 -2.81 16.18 -0.29
N GLU A 17 -2.97 16.16 1.05
CA GLU A 17 -2.11 15.42 1.97
C GLU A 17 -2.10 13.91 1.69
N TRP A 18 -3.27 13.32 1.42
CA TRP A 18 -3.35 11.90 1.05
C TRP A 18 -2.76 11.61 -0.33
N MET A 19 -2.89 12.54 -1.27
CA MET A 19 -2.28 12.42 -2.59
C MET A 19 -0.75 12.50 -2.51
N ASP A 20 -0.21 13.42 -1.71
CA ASP A 20 1.22 13.55 -1.47
C ASP A 20 1.78 12.30 -0.79
N LEU A 21 1.11 11.80 0.26
CA LEU A 21 1.47 10.54 0.91
C LEU A 21 1.46 9.36 -0.07
N THR A 22 0.42 9.26 -0.91
CA THR A 22 0.33 8.18 -1.91
C THR A 22 1.48 8.27 -2.90
N HIS A 23 1.80 9.48 -3.36
CA HIS A 23 2.88 9.72 -4.30
C HIS A 23 4.26 9.42 -3.70
N GLU A 24 4.48 9.74 -2.42
CA GLU A 24 5.68 9.37 -1.68
C GLU A 24 5.82 7.83 -1.61
N LEU A 25 4.74 7.12 -1.29
CA LEU A 25 4.74 5.66 -1.21
C LEU A 25 5.00 5.02 -2.58
N GLU A 26 4.41 5.55 -3.66
CA GLU A 26 4.67 5.12 -5.04
C GLU A 26 6.14 5.37 -5.45
N ALA A 27 6.71 6.52 -5.07
CA ALA A 27 8.11 6.85 -5.32
C ALA A 27 9.05 5.91 -4.54
N CYS A 28 8.75 5.63 -3.27
CA CYS A 28 9.44 4.60 -2.50
C CYS A 28 9.37 3.25 -3.21
N PHE A 29 8.21 2.85 -3.73
CA PHE A 29 8.05 1.58 -4.43
C PHE A 29 8.95 1.46 -5.67
N SER A 30 9.01 2.52 -6.47
CA SER A 30 9.91 2.61 -7.62
C SER A 30 11.38 2.40 -7.22
N GLY A 31 11.79 3.01 -6.11
CA GLY A 31 13.15 2.91 -5.54
C GLY A 31 13.44 1.66 -4.71
N ILE A 32 12.49 0.73 -4.54
CA ILE A 32 12.77 -0.51 -3.81
C ILE A 32 13.76 -1.37 -4.61
N GLU A 33 14.93 -1.59 -4.01
CA GLU A 33 15.96 -2.53 -4.47
C GLU A 33 16.07 -3.77 -3.56
N THR A 34 15.53 -3.70 -2.33
CA THR A 34 15.69 -4.75 -1.32
C THR A 34 14.36 -5.26 -0.77
N LYS A 35 14.32 -6.55 -0.37
CA LYS A 35 13.13 -7.18 0.25
C LYS A 35 12.72 -6.52 1.57
N SER A 36 13.71 -6.07 2.34
CA SER A 36 13.46 -5.36 3.60
C SER A 36 12.74 -4.04 3.34
N ALA A 37 13.16 -3.29 2.33
CA ALA A 37 12.48 -2.06 1.90
C ALA A 37 11.06 -2.33 1.39
N ALA A 38 10.83 -3.45 0.68
CA ALA A 38 9.49 -3.86 0.28
C ALA A 38 8.57 -4.16 1.47
N ARG A 39 9.05 -4.88 2.48
CA ARG A 39 8.27 -5.14 3.70
C ARG A 39 7.98 -3.89 4.52
N GLU A 40 8.95 -2.98 4.60
CA GLU A 40 8.75 -1.71 5.29
C GLU A 40 7.71 -0.85 4.57
N LEU A 41 7.79 -0.77 3.24
CA LEU A 41 6.79 -0.07 2.45
C LEU A 41 5.40 -0.72 2.57
N GLN A 42 5.33 -2.04 2.58
CA GLN A 42 4.08 -2.78 2.81
C GLN A 42 3.43 -2.36 4.13
N ALA A 43 4.21 -2.34 5.22
CA ALA A 43 3.70 -1.95 6.54
C ALA A 43 3.20 -0.50 6.56
N ARG A 44 3.89 0.42 5.87
CA ARG A 44 3.47 1.82 5.73
C ARG A 44 2.17 1.97 4.94
N VAL A 45 2.01 1.23 3.84
CA VAL A 45 0.77 1.23 3.04
C VAL A 45 -0.39 0.63 3.84
N GLU A 46 -0.17 -0.46 4.57
CA GLU A 46 -1.19 -1.06 5.46
C GLU A 46 -1.59 -0.10 6.59
N GLU A 47 -0.65 0.63 7.16
CA GLU A 47 -0.94 1.65 8.18
C GLU A 47 -1.78 2.79 7.59
N ALA A 48 -1.39 3.30 6.41
CA ALA A 48 -2.16 4.33 5.71
C ALA A 48 -3.59 3.87 5.39
N LEU A 49 -3.80 2.61 5.02
CA LEU A 49 -5.13 2.03 4.82
C LEU A 49 -5.95 1.94 6.11
N ARG A 50 -5.32 1.70 7.26
CA ARG A 50 -6.01 1.66 8.58
C ARG A 50 -6.45 3.03 9.08
N MET A 51 -5.86 4.10 8.55
CA MET A 51 -6.20 5.48 8.90
C MET A 51 -7.50 5.97 8.21
N ASP A 52 -8.25 5.07 7.57
CA ASP A 52 -9.51 5.35 6.86
C ASP A 52 -9.33 6.44 5.77
N PRO A 53 -8.44 6.21 4.78
CA PRO A 53 -8.20 7.19 3.73
C PRO A 53 -9.44 7.33 2.83
N PRO A 54 -9.55 8.44 2.08
CA PRO A 54 -10.63 8.62 1.11
C PRO A 54 -10.72 7.42 0.14
N PRO A 55 -11.91 7.01 -0.31
CA PRO A 55 -12.08 5.77 -1.10
C PRO A 55 -11.25 5.75 -2.41
N ALA A 56 -11.03 6.92 -3.02
CA ALA A 56 -10.16 7.06 -4.19
C ALA A 56 -8.68 6.77 -3.86
N VAL A 57 -8.22 7.19 -2.67
CA VAL A 57 -6.87 6.97 -2.16
C VAL A 57 -6.73 5.53 -1.69
N ALA A 58 -7.71 5.01 -0.94
CA ALA A 58 -7.75 3.62 -0.49
C ALA A 58 -7.59 2.64 -1.65
N SER A 59 -8.32 2.85 -2.75
CA SER A 59 -8.22 2.01 -3.95
C SER A 59 -6.81 2.03 -4.56
N ARG A 60 -6.13 3.19 -4.53
CA ARG A 60 -4.79 3.34 -5.09
C ARG A 60 -3.72 2.73 -4.18
N LEU A 61 -3.87 2.89 -2.86
CA LEU A 61 -3.03 2.24 -1.85
C LEU A 61 -3.19 0.70 -1.88
N ASP A 62 -4.40 0.18 -2.13
CA ASP A 62 -4.64 -1.26 -2.27
C ASP A 62 -3.91 -1.84 -3.50
N LEU A 63 -3.95 -1.14 -4.64
CA LEU A 63 -3.16 -1.50 -5.82
C LEU A 63 -1.66 -1.46 -5.53
N LEU A 64 -1.17 -0.39 -4.89
CA LEU A 64 0.23 -0.28 -4.52
C LEU A 64 0.65 -1.41 -3.56
N LEU A 65 -0.22 -1.78 -2.61
CA LEU A 65 0.04 -2.87 -1.68
C LEU A 65 0.23 -4.20 -2.41
N LEU A 66 -0.62 -4.49 -3.41
CA LEU A 66 -0.49 -5.68 -4.25
C LEU A 66 0.85 -5.70 -4.99
N ASP A 67 1.22 -4.59 -5.61
CA ASP A 67 2.50 -4.44 -6.32
C ASP A 67 3.71 -4.60 -5.37
N VAL A 68 3.66 -4.00 -4.18
CA VAL A 68 4.69 -4.13 -3.13
C VAL A 68 4.83 -5.57 -2.67
N VAL A 69 3.70 -6.24 -2.42
CA VAL A 69 3.69 -7.66 -2.03
C VAL A 69 4.29 -8.52 -3.12
N GLU A 70 3.90 -8.33 -4.39
CA GLU A 70 4.44 -9.10 -5.50
C GLU A 70 5.94 -8.83 -5.74
N LYS A 71 6.39 -7.57 -5.62
CA LYS A 71 7.81 -7.20 -5.70
C LYS A 71 8.62 -7.76 -4.53
N GLY A 72 8.05 -7.80 -3.32
CA GLY A 72 8.64 -8.47 -2.15
C GLY A 72 8.61 -10.00 -2.26
N ARG A 73 7.75 -10.55 -3.11
CA ARG A 73 7.55 -11.98 -3.36
C ARG A 73 8.45 -12.47 -4.47
N GLU A 74 9.75 -12.44 -4.21
CA GLU A 74 10.73 -13.16 -5.02
C GLU A 74 10.44 -14.67 -4.92
N SER A 75 9.92 -15.23 -6.01
CA SER A 75 9.87 -16.65 -6.44
C SER A 75 10.61 -17.66 -5.54
N SER A 76 10.08 -17.92 -4.34
CA SER A 76 10.62 -18.91 -3.41
C SER A 76 9.53 -19.68 -2.69
N CYS A 77 8.63 -20.26 -3.48
CA CYS A 77 8.23 -21.64 -3.21
C CYS A 77 9.11 -22.57 -4.06
N THR A 78 10.42 -22.55 -3.82
CA THR A 78 11.32 -23.64 -4.23
C THR A 78 11.52 -24.64 -3.09
N ASN A 79 10.99 -24.36 -1.89
CA ASN A 79 10.99 -25.29 -0.77
C ASN A 79 9.55 -25.63 -0.38
N THR A 80 9.22 -26.91 -0.55
CA THR A 80 8.00 -27.66 -0.25
C THR A 80 7.44 -27.56 1.18
N ARG A 81 7.58 -26.43 1.90
CA ARG A 81 7.02 -26.21 3.24
C ARG A 81 6.75 -24.71 3.51
N CYS A 82 5.77 -24.11 2.83
CA CYS A 82 5.22 -22.83 3.29
C CYS A 82 4.40 -23.04 4.58
N PRO A 83 4.68 -22.33 5.68
CA PRO A 83 3.97 -22.50 6.96
C PRO A 83 2.53 -21.96 6.95
N HIS A 84 2.11 -21.25 5.89
CA HIS A 84 0.77 -20.64 5.81
C HIS A 84 -0.33 -21.58 5.28
N TYR A 85 0.01 -22.80 4.86
CA TYR A 85 -1.00 -23.79 4.48
C TYR A 85 -0.58 -25.17 4.99
N GLY A 86 -1.27 -25.67 6.02
CA GLY A 86 -1.23 -27.08 6.44
C GLY A 86 -1.79 -28.05 5.39
N LYS A 87 -1.75 -27.70 4.09
CA LYS A 87 -2.16 -28.53 2.97
C LYS A 87 -1.01 -28.58 1.98
N LYS A 88 -0.50 -29.80 1.78
CA LYS A 88 0.65 -30.14 0.94
C LYS A 88 0.48 -29.55 -0.46
N CYS A 89 1.46 -28.78 -0.91
CA CYS A 89 1.55 -28.30 -2.29
C CYS A 89 1.62 -29.51 -3.22
N LYS A 90 0.58 -29.72 -4.02
CA LYS A 90 0.53 -30.76 -5.05
C LYS A 90 0.85 -30.08 -6.37
N MET A 91 2.13 -29.94 -6.69
CA MET A 91 2.54 -29.53 -8.04
C MET A 91 2.16 -30.64 -9.00
N ARG A 92 1.43 -30.26 -10.06
CA ARG A 92 1.03 -31.13 -11.16
C ARG A 92 2.17 -31.24 -12.15
#